data_AF-A0A6B3G9X0-F1
#
_entry.id   AF-A0A6B3G9X0-F1
#
_cell.length_a   1.000
_cell.length_b   1.000
_cell.length_c   1.000
_cell.angle_alpha   90.00
_cell.angle_beta   90.00
_cell.angle_gamma   90.00
#
_symmetry.space_group_name_H-M   'P 1'
#
loop_
_entity.id
_entity.type
_entity.pdbx_description
1 polymer ?
#
loop_
_entity_poly.entity_id
_entity_poly.type
_entity_poly.pdbx_seq_one_letter_code
_entity_poly.pdbx_strand_id
1 'polypeptide(L)'
;MSVPTAQTAFGEEAEAVPGGGDLGPNVHVFDPSTPDIQGKVDEIFKKQESAQFGLDRHALMFKPGTYDNINAQIGFYTQIAGLGLNPN
;
A
#
# COMPACT_ATOMS: atom_id res chain seq x y z
N MET A 1 21.73 -6.87 -19.53
CA MET A 1 21.81 -6.97 -18.06
C MET A 1 21.43 -8.39 -17.72
N SER A 2 22.37 -9.19 -17.21
CA SER A 2 22.14 -10.62 -16.97
C SER A 2 21.30 -10.82 -15.71
N VAL A 3 20.17 -11.50 -15.82
CA VAL A 3 19.36 -11.96 -14.69
C VAL A 3 20.03 -13.18 -14.05
N PRO A 4 20.04 -13.29 -12.70
CA PRO A 4 20.56 -14.48 -12.03
C PRO A 4 19.55 -15.62 -12.12
N THR A 5 19.93 -16.75 -12.73
CA THR A 5 19.15 -17.98 -12.75
C THR A 5 19.26 -18.69 -11.41
N ALA A 6 18.13 -18.97 -10.76
CA ALA A 6 18.07 -19.87 -9.61
C ALA A 6 17.79 -21.30 -10.09
N GLN A 7 18.63 -22.26 -9.70
CA GLN A 7 18.52 -23.64 -10.15
C GLN A 7 17.52 -24.42 -9.27
N THR A 8 16.41 -24.86 -9.86
CA THR A 8 15.45 -25.77 -9.20
C THR A 8 15.89 -27.22 -9.39
N ALA A 9 15.45 -28.10 -8.48
CA ALA A 9 15.88 -29.50 -8.42
C ALA A 9 15.47 -30.38 -9.63
N PHE A 10 14.77 -29.82 -10.62
CA PHE A 10 14.24 -30.54 -11.78
C PHE A 10 14.47 -29.75 -13.07
N GLY A 11 15.73 -29.55 -13.47
CA GLY A 11 16.20 -29.47 -14.86
C GLY A 11 15.54 -28.50 -15.87
N GLU A 12 14.59 -27.66 -15.45
CA GLU A 12 13.90 -26.69 -16.28
C GLU A 12 14.31 -25.31 -15.78
N GLU A 13 14.91 -24.50 -16.66
CA GLU A 13 15.22 -23.10 -16.37
C GLU A 13 13.91 -22.35 -16.14
N ALA A 14 13.47 -22.30 -14.89
CA ALA A 14 12.39 -21.44 -14.48
C ALA A 14 12.89 -19.99 -14.61
N GLU A 15 12.33 -19.26 -15.56
CA GLU A 15 12.51 -17.81 -15.62
C GLU A 15 12.12 -17.25 -14.26
N ALA A 16 13.08 -16.65 -13.56
CA ALA A 16 12.83 -16.06 -12.25
C ALA A 16 11.72 -15.03 -12.45
N VAL A 17 10.54 -15.26 -11.85
CA VAL A 17 9.48 -14.26 -11.86
C VAL A 17 10.10 -12.98 -11.31
N PRO A 18 10.15 -11.89 -12.10
CA PRO A 18 10.74 -10.66 -11.62
C PRO A 18 9.97 -10.24 -10.37
N GLY A 19 10.67 -10.26 -9.24
CA GLY A 19 10.10 -9.84 -7.96
C GLY A 19 9.95 -8.31 -7.93
N GLY A 20 8.91 -7.84 -7.23
CA GLY A 20 8.60 -6.41 -7.12
C GLY A 20 7.67 -5.92 -8.22
N GLY A 21 7.29 -4.64 -8.14
CA GLY A 21 6.30 -4.01 -9.01
C GLY A 21 5.40 -3.03 -8.24
N ASP A 22 4.35 -2.56 -8.90
CA ASP A 22 3.30 -1.78 -8.25
C ASP A 22 2.58 -2.62 -7.17
N LEU A 23 2.16 -1.98 -6.08
CA LEU A 23 1.50 -2.65 -4.95
C LEU A 23 0.01 -2.92 -5.20
N GLY A 24 -0.50 -2.54 -6.36
CA GLY A 24 -1.88 -2.69 -6.77
C GLY A 24 -2.74 -1.46 -6.45
N PRO A 25 -3.94 -1.38 -7.05
CA PRO A 25 -4.79 -0.17 -7.02
C PRO A 25 -5.37 0.17 -5.64
N ASN A 26 -5.29 -0.77 -4.69
CA ASN A 26 -5.85 -0.65 -3.36
C ASN A 26 -4.82 -0.22 -2.31
N VAL A 27 -3.56 -0.03 -2.71
CA VAL A 27 -2.48 0.46 -1.85
C VAL A 27 -2.20 1.91 -2.21
N HIS A 28 -2.57 2.81 -1.30
CA HIS A 28 -2.40 4.25 -1.43
C HIS A 28 -1.14 4.66 -0.68
N VAL A 29 -0.11 5.09 -1.42
CA VAL A 29 1.16 5.54 -0.83
C VAL A 29 1.20 7.07 -0.85
N PHE A 30 1.25 7.69 0.32
CA PHE A 30 1.31 9.13 0.50
C PHE A 30 2.72 9.57 0.87
N ASP A 31 3.15 10.69 0.31
CA ASP A 31 4.34 11.45 0.68
C ASP A 31 3.93 12.78 1.33
N PRO A 32 4.73 13.41 2.21
CA PRO A 32 4.39 14.73 2.76
C PRO A 32 4.10 15.80 1.70
N SER A 33 4.66 15.66 0.49
CA SER A 33 4.39 16.55 -0.64
C SER A 33 3.14 16.17 -1.47
N THR A 34 2.48 15.07 -1.15
CA THR A 34 1.28 14.61 -1.88
C THR A 34 0.13 15.58 -1.63
N PRO A 35 -0.47 16.19 -2.66
CA PRO A 35 -1.62 17.05 -2.48
C PRO A 35 -2.86 16.24 -2.11
N ASP A 36 -3.77 16.86 -1.35
CA ASP A 36 -5.11 16.34 -1.06
C ASP A 36 -5.16 14.94 -0.41
N ILE A 37 -4.23 14.67 0.51
CA ILE A 37 -4.22 13.41 1.28
C ILE A 37 -5.53 13.24 2.06
N GLN A 38 -6.03 14.31 2.68
CA GLN A 38 -7.28 14.28 3.45
C GLN A 38 -8.47 13.88 2.57
N GLY A 39 -8.63 14.49 1.39
CA GLY A 39 -9.71 14.15 0.47
C GLY A 39 -9.67 12.68 0.05
N LYS A 40 -8.48 12.12 -0.15
CA LYS A 40 -8.34 10.69 -0.50
C LYS A 40 -8.72 9.77 0.65
N VAL A 41 -8.30 10.09 1.86
CA VAL A 41 -8.65 9.30 3.05
C VAL A 41 -10.14 9.38 3.33
N ASP A 42 -10.76 10.55 3.20
CA ASP A 42 -12.20 10.73 3.36
C ASP A 42 -13.02 9.97 2.32
N GLU A 43 -12.55 9.90 1.07
CA GLU A 43 -13.18 9.11 0.00
C GLU A 43 -13.23 7.62 0.37
N ILE A 44 -12.11 7.09 0.87
CA ILE A 44 -11.98 5.69 1.28
C ILE A 44 -12.84 5.41 2.50
N PHE A 45 -12.82 6.31 3.48
CA PHE A 45 -13.65 6.19 4.67
C PHE A 45 -15.15 6.12 4.31
N LYS A 46 -15.65 7.00 3.45
CA LYS A 46 -17.07 6.99 3.03
C LYS A 46 -17.51 5.67 2.37
N LYS A 47 -16.61 4.98 1.67
CA LYS A 47 -16.89 3.66 1.09
C LYS A 47 -16.88 2.58 2.15
N GLN A 48 -15.91 2.65 3.06
CA GLN A 48 -15.63 1.58 4.01
C GLN A 48 -16.37 1.69 5.35
N GLU A 49 -16.94 2.85 5.70
CA GLU A 49 -17.61 3.10 6.98
C GLU A 49 -18.72 2.08 7.26
N SER A 50 -19.51 1.72 6.25
CA SER A 50 -20.63 0.77 6.38
C SER A 50 -20.42 -0.57 5.65
N ALA A 51 -19.22 -0.79 5.08
CA ALA A 51 -18.92 -1.97 4.26
C ALA A 51 -18.48 -3.19 5.09
N GLN A 52 -19.20 -3.52 6.16
CA GLN A 52 -18.82 -4.58 7.11
C GLN A 52 -18.65 -5.98 6.47
N PHE A 53 -19.42 -6.26 5.41
CA PHE A 53 -19.33 -7.49 4.61
C PHE A 53 -18.84 -7.24 3.18
N GLY A 54 -18.31 -6.04 2.91
CA GLY A 54 -17.74 -5.70 1.62
C GLY A 54 -16.48 -6.51 1.33
N LEU A 55 -16.17 -6.67 0.04
CA LEU A 55 -14.94 -7.32 -0.42
C LEU A 55 -13.79 -6.31 -0.61
N ASP A 56 -14.09 -5.02 -0.60
CA ASP A 56 -13.10 -3.97 -0.79
C ASP A 56 -12.11 -3.92 0.37
N ARG A 57 -10.82 -3.81 0.04
CA ARG A 57 -9.70 -3.72 0.97
C ARG A 57 -8.87 -2.51 0.56
N HIS A 58 -8.46 -1.69 1.53
CA HIS A 58 -7.60 -0.54 1.27
C HIS A 58 -6.45 -0.48 2.26
N ALA A 59 -5.28 -0.08 1.76
CA ALA A 59 -4.09 0.15 2.55
C ALA A 59 -3.63 1.59 2.36
N LEU A 60 -3.50 2.33 3.45
CA LEU A 60 -3.00 3.71 3.49
C LEU A 60 -1.57 3.68 4.06
N MET A 61 -0.59 3.98 3.22
CA MET A 61 0.82 3.86 3.53
C MET A 61 1.49 5.23 3.51
N PHE A 62 2.04 5.65 4.63
CA PHE A 62 2.63 6.99 4.79
C PHE A 62 4.15 6.89 4.75
N LYS A 63 4.79 7.57 3.80
CA LYS A 63 6.25 7.70 3.79
C LYS A 63 6.75 8.45 5.02
N PRO A 64 8.02 8.27 5.40
CA PRO A 64 8.60 9.03 6.51
C PRO A 64 8.50 10.54 6.28
N GLY A 65 8.01 11.27 7.27
CA GLY A 65 7.87 12.71 7.24
C GLY A 65 6.75 13.21 8.14
N THR A 66 6.51 14.52 8.11
CA THR A 66 5.45 15.18 8.90
C THR A 66 4.23 15.43 8.03
N TYR A 67 3.07 15.04 8.54
CA TYR A 67 1.77 15.24 7.90
C TYR A 67 0.93 16.13 8.80
N ASP A 68 0.80 17.40 8.42
CA ASP A 68 0.01 18.38 9.17
C ASP A 68 -1.47 18.33 8.76
N ASN A 69 -2.36 18.64 9.70
CA ASN A 69 -3.81 18.76 9.48
C ASN A 69 -4.48 17.52 8.86
N ILE A 70 -3.98 16.32 9.17
CA ILE A 70 -4.58 15.07 8.72
C ILE A 70 -5.45 14.43 9.83
N ASN A 71 -6.67 14.05 9.47
CA ASN A 71 -7.57 13.25 10.29
C ASN A 71 -7.95 11.98 9.51
N ALA A 72 -7.23 10.88 9.77
CA ALA A 72 -7.47 9.62 9.08
C ALA A 72 -8.55 8.79 9.78
N GLN A 73 -9.79 8.92 9.30
CA GLN A 73 -10.90 8.05 9.75
C GLN A 73 -10.78 6.68 9.09
N ILE A 74 -10.75 5.63 9.91
CA ILE A 74 -10.50 4.26 9.44
C ILE A 74 -11.81 3.47 9.52
N GLY A 75 -12.34 3.09 8.35
CA GLY A 75 -13.54 2.25 8.21
C GLY A 75 -13.20 0.76 8.18
N PHE A 76 -14.16 -0.08 7.78
CA PHE A 76 -13.94 -1.52 7.67
C PHE A 76 -12.86 -1.85 6.62
N TYR A 77 -12.08 -2.89 6.91
CA TYR A 77 -11.04 -3.40 6.01
C TYR A 77 -10.07 -2.37 5.45
N THR A 78 -9.75 -1.35 6.25
CA THR A 78 -8.79 -0.31 5.92
C THR A 78 -7.58 -0.45 6.84
N GLN A 79 -6.39 -0.64 6.26
CA GLN A 79 -5.13 -0.68 6.99
C GLN A 79 -4.44 0.69 6.89
N ILE A 80 -3.81 1.13 7.97
CA ILE A 80 -2.95 2.32 7.98
C ILE A 80 -1.59 1.95 8.57
N ALA A 81 -0.51 2.38 7.91
CA ALA A 81 0.85 2.18 8.42
C ALA A 81 1.83 3.25 7.91
N GLY A 82 2.86 3.52 8.73
CA GLY A 82 4.04 4.26 8.30
C GLY A 82 5.06 3.33 7.63
N LEU A 83 5.72 3.83 6.58
CA LEU A 83 6.79 3.15 5.85
C LEU A 83 8.18 3.48 6.41
N GLY A 84 8.25 4.12 7.58
CA GLY A 84 9.48 4.36 8.31
C GLY A 84 9.99 3.11 9.00
N LEU A 85 11.31 3.01 9.14
CA LEU A 85 11.93 2.00 10.00
C LEU A 85 11.52 2.19 11.47
N ASN A 86 11.28 3.45 11.84
CA ASN A 86 10.85 3.85 13.17
C ASN A 86 9.51 4.60 13.08
N PRO A 87 8.70 4.59 14.16
CA PRO A 87 7.40 5.27 14.19
C PRO A 87 7.44 6.81 14.27
N ASN A 88 8.61 7.42 14.51
CA ASN A 88 8.76 8.83 14.86
C ASN A 88 8.99 9.76 13.67
#